data_AF-A0A1E1XN92-F1
#
_entry.id   AF-A0A1E1XN92-F1
#
_cell.length_a   1.000
_cell.length_b   1.000
_cell.length_c   1.000
_cell.angle_alpha   90.00
_cell.angle_beta   90.00
_cell.angle_gamma   90.00
#
_symmetry.space_group_name_H-M   'P 1'
#
loop_
_entity.id
_entity.type
_entity.pdbx_description
1 polymer ?
#
loop_
_entity_poly.entity_id
_entity_poly.type
_entity_poly.pdbx_seq_one_letter_code
_entity_poly.pdbx_strand_id
1 'polypeptide(L)'
;IYADDSSLFFSGKLCADLGIRANRTLSEINAWAQINYPKLNINKMKAILFHPRHTHVQRPSIFLNNTEIEVIKCFKSLGVYFSENMT
;
A
#
# COMPACT_ATOMS: atom_id res chain seq x y z
N ILE A 1 13.17 -2.78 -2.19
CA ILE A 1 13.45 -1.43 -2.72
C ILE A 1 14.30 -1.62 -3.96
N TYR A 2 13.91 -1.04 -5.08
CA TYR A 2 14.67 -1.08 -6.33
C TYR A 2 14.71 0.33 -6.91
N ALA A 3 15.90 0.93 -7.00
CA ALA A 3 16.07 2.34 -7.35
C ALA A 3 15.21 3.26 -6.44
N ASP A 4 14.36 4.10 -7.04
CA ASP A 4 13.41 4.98 -6.35
C ASP A 4 12.08 4.28 -6.01
N ASP A 5 11.80 3.10 -6.59
CA ASP A 5 10.59 2.35 -6.31
C ASP A 5 10.73 1.52 -5.01
N SER A 6 9.80 1.78 -4.09
CA SER A 6 9.69 1.08 -2.81
C SER A 6 8.33 0.43 -2.68
N SER A 7 8.30 -0.79 -2.15
CA SER A 7 7.08 -1.54 -1.86
C SER A 7 7.04 -1.90 -0.38
N LEU A 8 5.88 -1.70 0.24
CA LEU A 8 5.63 -2.06 1.64
C LEU A 8 4.67 -3.25 1.67
N PHE A 9 4.99 -4.23 2.50
CA PHE A 9 4.20 -5.46 2.63
C PHE A 9 3.70 -5.62 4.05
N PHE A 10 2.40 -5.86 4.18
CA PHE A 10 1.73 -6.07 5.45
C PHE A 10 0.96 -7.40 5.38
N SER A 11 1.11 -8.25 6.39
CA SER A 11 0.37 -9.50 6.54
C SER A 11 -0.42 -9.50 7.84
N GLY A 12 -1.59 -10.13 7.81
CA GLY A 12 -2.54 -10.11 8.92
C GLY A 12 -3.80 -10.90 8.58
N LYS A 13 -4.59 -11.23 9.61
CA LYS A 13 -5.85 -11.97 9.46
C LYS A 13 -7.05 -11.05 9.21
N LEU A 14 -6.99 -9.83 9.76
CA LEU A 14 -8.08 -8.85 9.69
C LEU A 14 -7.65 -7.67 8.84
N CYS A 15 -8.51 -7.30 7.89
CA CYS A 15 -8.24 -6.20 6.98
C CYS A 15 -8.18 -4.83 7.69
N ALA A 16 -8.99 -4.66 8.74
CA ALA A 16 -8.96 -3.46 9.57
C ALA A 16 -7.59 -3.22 10.22
N ASP A 17 -6.98 -4.29 10.77
CA ASP A 17 -5.65 -4.21 11.39
C ASP A 17 -4.57 -3.86 10.36
N LEU A 18 -4.69 -4.37 9.13
CA LEU A 18 -3.81 -4.02 8.03
C LEU A 18 -3.90 -2.53 7.69
N GLY A 19 -5.13 -1.99 7.60
CA GLY A 19 -5.35 -0.57 7.37
C GLY A 19 -4.74 0.31 8.46
N ILE A 20 -4.94 -0.04 9.74
CA ILE A 20 -4.36 0.69 10.88
C ILE A 20 -2.83 0.69 10.79
N ARG A 21 -2.22 -0.48 10.56
CA ARG A 21 -0.77 -0.62 10.46
C ARG A 21 -0.20 0.12 9.26
N ALA A 22 -0.84 0.00 8.10
CA ALA A 22 -0.43 0.70 6.88
C ALA A 22 -0.46 2.22 7.08
N ASN A 23 -1.55 2.76 7.63
CA ASN A 23 -1.69 4.19 7.91
C ASN A 23 -0.65 4.70 8.92
N ARG A 24 -0.41 3.94 10.00
CA ARG A 24 0.63 4.28 10.98
C ARG A 24 2.01 4.32 10.33
N THR A 25 2.38 3.27 9.59
CA THR A 25 3.68 3.21 8.91
C THR A 25 3.84 4.31 7.86
N LEU A 26 2.79 4.63 7.09
CA LEU A 26 2.83 5.73 6.13
C LEU A 26 2.97 7.09 6.80
N SER A 27 2.36 7.29 7.97
CA SER A 27 2.53 8.51 8.77
C SER A 27 3.99 8.67 9.23
N GLU A 28 4.60 7.60 9.73
CA GLU A 28 6.01 7.58 10.15
C GLU A 28 6.96 7.83 8.97
N ILE A 29 6.72 7.19 7.82
CA ILE A 29 7.48 7.40 6.58
C ILE A 29 7.34 8.84 6.09
N ASN A 30 6.14 9.41 6.14
CA ASN A 30 5.91 10.78 5.73
C ASN A 30 6.65 11.77 6.64
N ALA A 31 6.60 11.57 7.95
CA ALA A 31 7.34 12.39 8.90
C ALA A 31 8.86 12.33 8.64
N TRP A 32 9.38 11.13 8.41
CA TRP A 32 10.78 10.94 8.00
C TRP A 32 11.09 11.64 6.66
N ALA A 33 10.19 11.55 5.68
CA ALA A 33 10.35 12.16 4.38
C ALA A 33 10.37 13.69 4.42
N GLN A 34 9.57 14.32 5.30
CA GLN A 34 9.61 15.76 5.50
C GLN A 34 10.95 16.25 6.08
N ILE A 35 11.59 15.44 6.93
CA ILE A 35 12.88 15.76 7.54
C ILE A 35 14.04 15.52 6.57
N ASN A 36 13.97 14.44 5.80
CA ASN A 36 15.09 13.96 4.97
C ASN A 36 14.99 14.39 3.50
N TYR A 37 13.93 15.14 3.15
CA TYR A 37 13.64 15.69 1.83
C TYR A 37 13.31 14.71 0.66
N PRO A 38 13.07 13.40 0.81
CA PRO A 38 12.50 12.64 -0.29
C PRO A 38 11.05 13.07 -0.56
N LYS A 39 10.76 13.41 -1.82
CA LYS A 39 9.41 13.76 -2.25
C LYS A 39 8.61 12.50 -2.57
N LEU A 40 7.64 12.17 -1.73
CA LEU A 40 6.69 11.08 -1.99
C LEU A 40 5.67 11.50 -3.05
N ASN A 41 5.50 10.70 -4.09
CA ASN A 41 4.53 10.96 -5.16
C ASN A 41 3.22 10.21 -4.92
N ILE A 42 2.30 10.84 -4.19
CA ILE A 42 1.00 10.26 -3.81
C ILE A 42 0.23 9.74 -5.04
N ASN A 43 0.28 10.45 -6.17
CA ASN A 43 -0.46 10.08 -7.39
C ASN A 43 0.03 8.75 -8.00
N LYS A 44 1.29 8.39 -7.77
CA LYS A 44 1.88 7.13 -8.23
C LYS A 44 1.75 6.00 -7.21
N MET A 45 1.41 6.29 -5.96
CA MET A 45 1.25 5.28 -4.94
C MET A 45 -0.03 4.48 -5.20
N LYS A 46 0.10 3.17 -5.13
CA LYS A 46 -0.99 2.21 -5.31
C LYS A 46 -0.90 1.16 -4.21
N ALA A 47 -2.06 0.69 -3.77
CA ALA A 47 -2.17 -0.43 -2.85
C ALA A 47 -2.81 -1.62 -3.57
N ILE A 48 -2.42 -2.83 -3.19
CA ILE A 48 -3.06 -4.07 -3.61
C ILE A 48 -3.36 -4.90 -2.36
N LEU A 49 -4.59 -5.39 -2.26
CA LEU A 49 -5.01 -6.27 -1.18
C LEU A 49 -5.04 -7.70 -1.72
N PHE A 50 -4.13 -8.55 -1.25
CA PHE A 50 -4.16 -9.98 -1.55
C PHE A 50 -5.13 -10.68 -0.61
N HIS A 51 -6.10 -11.41 -1.18
CA HIS A 51 -7.05 -12.19 -0.40
C HIS A 51 -7.56 -13.41 -1.19
N PRO A 52 -8.11 -14.44 -0.53
CA PRO A 52 -8.71 -15.57 -1.23
C PRO A 52 -9.84 -15.13 -2.18
N ARG A 53 -9.92 -15.73 -3.37
CA ARG A 53 -10.87 -15.36 -4.43
C ARG A 53 -12.35 -15.35 -4.00
N HIS A 54 -12.70 -16.19 -3.04
CA HIS A 54 -14.09 -16.41 -2.61
C HIS A 54 -14.42 -15.77 -1.26
N THR A 55 -13.55 -14.91 -0.73
CA THR A 55 -13.84 -14.12 0.48
C THR A 55 -14.20 -12.69 0.12
N HIS A 56 -15.35 -12.23 0.61
CA HIS A 56 -15.70 -10.83 0.56
C HIS A 56 -14.95 -10.09 1.66
N VAL A 57 -13.94 -9.31 1.28
CA VAL A 57 -13.12 -8.53 2.22
C VAL A 57 -13.42 -7.06 2.03
N GLN A 58 -13.75 -6.36 3.12
CA GLN A 58 -13.85 -4.91 3.09
C GLN A 58 -12.44 -4.33 2.87
N ARG A 59 -12.28 -3.50 1.84
CA ARG A 59 -10.99 -2.85 1.55
C ARG A 59 -10.65 -1.86 2.66
N PRO A 60 -9.38 -1.80 3.10
CA PRO A 60 -8.97 -0.82 4.08
C PRO A 60 -8.83 0.54 3.40
N SER A 61 -9.29 1.60 4.06
CA SER A 61 -8.94 2.97 3.63
C SER A 61 -7.53 3.30 4.12
N ILE A 62 -6.65 3.60 3.17
CA ILE A 62 -5.25 3.90 3.40
C ILE A 62 -5.01 5.34 2.93
N PHE A 63 -4.35 6.15 3.76
CA PHE A 63 -4.16 7.57 3.52
C PHE A 63 -2.69 7.96 3.60
N LEU A 64 -2.29 8.89 2.74
CA LEU A 64 -1.04 9.63 2.86
C LEU A 64 -1.36 11.13 2.72
N ASN A 65 -1.00 11.93 3.72
CA ASN A 65 -1.29 13.38 3.74
C ASN A 65 -2.76 13.70 3.45
N ASN A 66 -3.68 13.01 4.14
CA ASN A 66 -5.12 13.18 3.99
C ASN A 66 -5.68 12.82 2.59
N THR A 67 -4.86 12.23 1.72
CA THR A 67 -5.26 11.73 0.40
C THR A 67 -5.37 10.21 0.46
N GLU A 68 -6.51 9.67 0.04
CA GLU A 68 -6.72 8.21 0.00
C GLU A 68 -5.88 7.60 -1.13
N ILE A 69 -5.15 6.54 -0.81
CA ILE A 69 -4.37 5.75 -1.76
C ILE A 69 -5.32 4.81 -2.48
N GLU A 70 -5.23 4.80 -3.82
CA GLU A 70 -6.05 3.91 -4.64
C GLU A 70 -5.67 2.44 -4.42
N VAL A 71 -6.68 1.63 -4.07
CA VAL A 71 -6.57 0.16 -4.01
C VAL A 71 -6.96 -0.44 -5.36
N ILE A 72 -5.98 -1.03 -6.05
CA ILE A 72 -6.12 -1.60 -7.40
C ILE A 72 -6.07 -3.13 -7.38
N LYS A 73 -6.64 -3.75 -8.42
CA LYS A 73 -6.72 -5.22 -8.56
C LYS A 73 -5.47 -5.86 -9.16
N CYS A 74 -4.71 -5.09 -9.93
CA CYS A 74 -3.54 -5.57 -10.64
C CYS A 74 -2.51 -4.45 -10.74
N PHE A 75 -1.24 -4.76 -10.45
CA PHE A 75 -0.13 -3.81 -10.51
C PHE A 75 1.06 -4.45 -11.22
N LYS A 76 1.71 -3.71 -12.12
CA LYS A 76 2.95 -4.15 -12.77
C LYS A 76 4.14 -3.53 -12.04
N SER A 77 5.02 -4.36 -11.50
CA SER A 77 6.27 -3.94 -10.85
C SER A 77 7.44 -4.74 -11.41
N LEU A 78 8.49 -4.05 -11.86
CA LEU A 78 9.71 -4.67 -12.39
C LEU A 78 9.47 -5.77 -13.45
N GLY A 79 8.48 -5.57 -14.31
CA GLY A 79 8.12 -6.53 -15.36
C GLY A 79 7.19 -7.66 -14.93
N VAL A 80 6.88 -7.79 -13.62
CA VAL A 80 5.98 -8.80 -13.06
C VAL A 80 4.61 -8.19 -12.77
N TYR A 81 3.54 -8.94 -13.07
CA TYR A 81 2.17 -8.55 -12.72
C TYR A 81 1.76 -9.18 -11.39
N PHE A 82 1.33 -8.34 -10.46
CA PHE A 82 0.75 -8.74 -9.18
C PHE A 82 -0.76 -8.53 -9.23
N SER A 83 -1.55 -9.58 -8.98
CA SER A 83 -3.01 -9.53 -8.93
C SER A 83 -3.53 -9.83 -7.53
N GLU A 84 -4.65 -9.20 -7.13
CA GLU A 84 -5.32 -9.42 -5.85
C GLU A 84 -5.62 -10.91 -5.57
N ASN A 85 -5.71 -11.72 -6.63
CA ASN A 85 -6.03 -13.13 -6.62
C ASN A 85 -4.80 -14.07 -6.61
N MET A 86 -3.60 -13.53 -6.41
CA MET A 86 -2.38 -14.33 -6.21
C MET A 86 -2.30 -14.78 -4.75
N THR A 87 -2.26 -16.09 -4.55
CA THR A 87 -2.06 -16.77 -3.25
C THR A 87 -0.85 -17.67 -3.34
#